data_AF-A0A6P8WJX0-F1
#
_entry.id   AF-A0A6P8WJX0-F1
#
_cell.length_a   1.000
_cell.length_b   1.000
_cell.length_c   1.000
_cell.angle_alpha   90.00
_cell.angle_beta   90.00
_cell.angle_gamma   90.00
#
_symmetry.space_group_name_H-M   'P 1'
#
loop_
_entity.id
_entity.type
_entity.pdbx_description
1 polymer ?
#
loop_
_entity_poly.entity_id
_entity_poly.type
_entity_poly.pdbx_seq_one_letter_code
_entity_poly.pdbx_strand_id
1 'polypeptide(L)'
;VPPLAVPEQKDPDPEFPSLRCPNPEEGASVLELSLLLAERENAHIVLATDPDADRLAAAERCDRGGWKVFSGNELAALLGWWMFLHWKEAHPDPADLQKLFMISTTVSSKILQALARIEGFHFEETLPGFKWIGNRIHELSKAGNSVIFAFEESIGFLCGGSIPDKDGVSAAAVMAEMATFLHNKSLSLNQQLLNIYHTYGPHLSQTSYVICDDPPTVSRIFHRLRNFHGEDSYPQRCGGVRVANVRDVTTGYDSSRADRTCVLPVTRSGHMITFTLQNGVVATLRTSGTEPKIKYYTEYCAAPGTSEVAALQKELDRITAALLDDFLEPEKNNLIRRCV
;
A
#
# COMPACT_ATOMS: atom_id res chain seq x y z
N VAL A 1 15.57 -7.37 -26.30
CA VAL A 1 16.89 -7.32 -25.64
C VAL A 1 16.70 -7.90 -24.25
N PRO A 2 17.57 -8.82 -23.77
CA PRO A 2 17.46 -9.32 -22.41
C PRO A 2 17.59 -8.19 -21.38
N PRO A 3 17.04 -8.33 -20.16
CA PRO A 3 17.21 -7.33 -19.12
C PRO A 3 18.69 -7.14 -18.78
N LEU A 4 19.06 -5.90 -18.48
CA LEU A 4 20.42 -5.53 -18.08
C LEU A 4 20.57 -5.80 -16.58
N ALA A 5 21.43 -6.75 -16.23
CA ALA A 5 21.69 -7.09 -14.85
C ALA A 5 22.78 -6.18 -14.27
N VAL A 6 22.60 -5.70 -13.04
CA VAL A 6 23.60 -4.95 -12.28
C VAL A 6 24.77 -5.88 -11.94
N PRO A 7 25.98 -5.68 -12.50
CA PRO A 7 27.09 -6.62 -12.34
C PRO A 7 27.44 -6.92 -10.87
N GLU A 8 27.31 -5.91 -10.00
CA GLU A 8 27.64 -5.96 -8.58
C GLU A 8 26.58 -6.70 -7.73
N GLN A 9 25.39 -6.96 -8.29
CA GLN A 9 24.24 -7.50 -7.55
C GLN A 9 23.61 -8.73 -8.21
N LYS A 10 24.04 -9.11 -9.42
CA LYS A 10 23.43 -10.20 -10.19
C LYS A 10 23.75 -11.60 -9.68
N ASP A 11 24.89 -11.77 -9.02
CA ASP A 11 25.35 -13.06 -8.50
C ASP A 11 25.05 -13.12 -7.00
N PRO A 12 24.57 -14.26 -6.46
CA PRO A 12 24.17 -14.35 -5.06
C PRO A 12 25.38 -14.18 -4.12
N ASP A 13 25.29 -13.21 -3.22
CA ASP A 13 26.25 -12.96 -2.16
C ASP A 13 25.51 -12.76 -0.83
N PRO A 14 25.70 -13.63 0.18
CA PRO A 14 24.97 -13.54 1.45
C PRO A 14 25.31 -12.29 2.27
N GLU A 15 26.43 -11.62 1.98
CA GLU A 15 26.85 -10.41 2.70
C GLU A 15 26.22 -9.13 2.11
N PHE A 16 25.57 -9.20 0.94
CA PHE A 16 25.02 -8.06 0.20
C PHE A 16 25.95 -6.83 0.21
N PRO A 17 27.23 -6.97 -0.19
CA PRO A 17 28.29 -6.01 0.15
C PRO A 17 28.09 -4.60 -0.46
N SER A 18 27.22 -4.47 -1.46
CA SER A 18 26.86 -3.19 -2.08
C SER A 18 25.77 -2.42 -1.33
N LEU A 19 25.08 -3.02 -0.35
CA LEU A 19 23.91 -2.45 0.30
C LEU A 19 23.98 -2.59 1.82
N ARG A 20 23.70 -1.49 2.53
CA ARG A 20 23.55 -1.54 4.00
C ARG A 20 22.29 -2.31 4.43
N CYS A 21 21.23 -2.19 3.63
CA CYS A 21 19.95 -2.87 3.85
C CYS A 21 19.44 -3.32 2.47
N PRO A 22 19.45 -4.62 2.15
CA PRO A 22 18.97 -5.12 0.87
C PRO A 22 17.44 -5.20 0.87
N ASN A 23 16.77 -4.07 1.07
CA ASN A 23 15.31 -3.96 1.02
C ASN A 23 14.92 -2.83 0.05
N PRO A 24 14.41 -3.16 -1.15
CA PRO A 24 14.05 -2.15 -2.15
C PRO A 24 12.89 -1.24 -1.73
N GLU A 25 12.19 -1.53 -0.61
CA GLU A 25 11.20 -0.64 0.02
C GLU A 25 11.82 0.69 0.50
N GLU A 26 13.13 0.73 0.76
CA GLU A 26 13.86 1.95 1.16
C GLU A 26 14.04 2.93 -0.01
N GLY A 27 13.63 2.56 -1.23
CA GLY A 27 13.53 3.45 -2.38
C GLY A 27 14.88 3.75 -3.04
N ALA A 28 15.07 5.00 -3.45
CA ALA A 28 16.17 5.40 -4.33
C ALA A 28 17.57 5.04 -3.80
N SER A 29 17.77 5.03 -2.48
CA SER A 29 19.06 4.69 -1.85
C SER A 29 19.52 3.26 -2.13
N VAL A 30 18.57 2.32 -2.27
CA VAL A 30 18.86 0.91 -2.57
C VAL A 30 18.92 0.65 -4.07
N LEU A 31 18.36 1.55 -4.88
CA LEU A 31 18.32 1.44 -6.35
C LEU A 31 19.51 2.13 -7.05
N GLU A 32 20.40 2.81 -6.32
CA GLU A 32 21.45 3.67 -6.89
C GLU A 32 22.26 3.00 -8.02
N LEU A 33 22.78 1.79 -7.80
CA LEU A 33 23.56 1.06 -8.82
C LEU A 33 22.71 0.72 -10.06
N SER A 34 21.44 0.35 -9.86
CA SER A 34 20.50 0.05 -10.95
C SER A 34 20.16 1.30 -11.76
N LEU A 35 19.98 2.46 -11.10
CA LEU A 35 19.70 3.72 -11.77
C LEU A 35 20.92 4.20 -12.57
N LEU A 36 22.13 4.09 -12.00
CA LEU A 36 23.38 4.42 -12.70
C LEU A 36 23.62 3.54 -13.93
N LEU A 37 23.37 2.23 -13.81
CA LEU A 37 23.44 1.32 -14.95
C LEU A 37 22.42 1.70 -16.01
N ALA A 38 21.18 1.99 -15.61
CA ALA A 38 20.13 2.36 -16.54
C ALA A 38 20.43 3.68 -17.26
N GLU A 39 21.04 4.67 -16.58
CA GLU A 39 21.52 5.90 -17.22
C GLU A 39 22.63 5.62 -18.24
N ARG A 40 23.61 4.78 -17.89
CA ARG A 40 24.72 4.42 -18.78
C ARG A 40 24.26 3.71 -20.05
N GLU A 41 23.29 2.81 -19.91
CA GLU A 41 22.78 1.97 -20.99
C GLU A 41 21.52 2.55 -21.66
N ASN A 42 21.09 3.75 -21.26
CA ASN A 42 19.88 4.42 -21.74
C ASN A 42 18.60 3.56 -21.58
N ALA A 43 18.50 2.81 -20.47
CA ALA A 43 17.31 2.08 -20.08
C ALA A 43 16.29 3.01 -19.40
N HIS A 44 15.00 2.76 -19.65
CA HIS A 44 13.91 3.65 -19.21
C HIS A 44 13.22 3.16 -17.94
N ILE A 45 13.36 1.87 -17.62
CA ILE A 45 12.71 1.21 -16.50
C ILE A 45 13.77 0.45 -15.70
N VAL A 46 13.70 0.55 -14.38
CA VAL A 46 14.46 -0.25 -13.43
C VAL A 46 13.48 -1.13 -12.67
N LEU A 47 13.81 -2.41 -12.50
CA LEU A 47 13.10 -3.38 -11.67
C LEU A 47 14.10 -3.96 -10.67
N ALA A 48 13.71 -4.10 -9.41
CA ALA A 48 14.56 -4.66 -8.36
C ALA A 48 13.73 -5.50 -7.39
N THR A 49 14.27 -6.64 -6.96
CA THR A 49 13.65 -7.53 -5.96
C THR A 49 14.47 -7.53 -4.67
N ASP A 50 13.87 -8.00 -3.59
CA ASP A 50 14.57 -8.29 -2.33
C ASP A 50 15.28 -9.67 -2.39
N PRO A 51 16.10 -10.03 -1.39
CA PRO A 51 16.94 -11.23 -1.41
C PRO A 51 16.22 -12.57 -1.62
N ASP A 52 15.01 -12.72 -1.09
CA ASP A 52 14.15 -13.89 -1.28
C ASP A 52 13.17 -13.73 -2.47
N ALA A 53 13.28 -12.61 -3.19
CA ALA A 53 12.58 -12.28 -4.43
C ALA A 53 11.04 -12.27 -4.30
N ASP A 54 10.53 -11.98 -3.11
CA ASP A 54 9.10 -11.90 -2.85
C ASP A 54 8.55 -10.46 -3.01
N ARG A 55 9.42 -9.45 -3.13
CA ARG A 55 9.06 -8.04 -3.37
C ARG A 55 9.54 -7.51 -4.71
N LEU A 56 8.91 -6.43 -5.15
CA LEU A 56 9.29 -5.69 -6.35
C LEU A 56 9.26 -4.17 -6.15
N ALA A 57 10.40 -3.51 -6.35
CA ALA A 57 10.41 -2.08 -6.64
C ALA A 57 10.55 -1.83 -8.15
N ALA A 58 10.02 -0.71 -8.60
CA ALA A 58 10.27 -0.22 -9.95
C ALA A 58 10.50 1.30 -9.95
N ALA A 59 11.29 1.74 -10.93
CA ALA A 59 11.49 3.16 -11.22
C ALA A 59 11.41 3.40 -12.73
N GLU A 60 10.88 4.57 -13.10
CA GLU A 60 10.81 5.04 -14.49
C GLU A 60 11.65 6.32 -14.66
N ARG A 61 12.38 6.40 -15.77
CA ARG A 61 13.13 7.58 -16.14
C ARG A 61 12.18 8.71 -16.55
N CYS A 62 12.34 9.88 -15.95
CA CYS A 62 11.53 11.06 -16.27
C CYS A 62 12.07 11.78 -17.53
N ASP A 63 11.17 12.31 -18.37
CA ASP A 63 11.55 13.07 -19.58
C ASP A 63 12.45 14.28 -19.31
N ARG A 64 12.28 14.90 -18.13
CA ARG A 64 13.04 16.09 -17.69
C ARG A 64 14.34 15.74 -16.96
N GLY A 65 14.75 14.47 -16.97
CA GLY A 65 15.86 13.94 -16.18
C GLY A 65 15.41 13.49 -14.78
N GLY A 66 16.22 12.62 -14.17
CA GLY A 66 15.92 11.98 -12.90
C GLY A 66 14.97 10.78 -13.04
N TRP A 67 14.58 10.23 -11.88
CA TRP A 67 13.83 8.99 -11.77
C TRP A 67 12.59 9.16 -10.90
N LYS A 68 11.47 8.62 -11.37
CA LYS A 68 10.27 8.39 -10.55
C LYS A 68 10.37 6.99 -9.96
N VAL A 69 10.70 6.91 -8.68
CA VAL A 69 10.54 5.66 -7.90
C VAL A 69 9.08 5.55 -7.49
N PHE A 70 8.46 4.43 -7.83
CA PHE A 70 7.06 4.18 -7.47
C PHE A 70 6.98 3.56 -6.07
N SER A 71 6.03 4.03 -5.27
CA SER A 71 5.64 3.37 -4.02
C SER A 71 4.90 2.06 -4.30
N GLY A 72 4.83 1.17 -3.31
CA GLY A 72 4.07 -0.08 -3.45
C GLY A 72 2.59 0.15 -3.78
N ASN A 73 2.00 1.23 -3.26
CA ASN A 73 0.63 1.63 -3.58
C ASN A 73 0.47 2.09 -5.04
N GLU A 74 1.42 2.85 -5.58
CA GLU A 74 1.41 3.27 -6.99
C GLU A 74 1.63 2.08 -7.94
N LEU A 75 2.53 1.16 -7.58
CA LEU A 75 2.73 -0.09 -8.32
C LEU A 75 1.47 -0.96 -8.29
N ALA A 76 0.80 -1.06 -7.15
CA ALA A 76 -0.46 -1.80 -7.04
C ALA A 76 -1.58 -1.20 -7.90
N ALA A 77 -1.63 0.13 -8.05
CA ALA A 77 -2.57 0.78 -8.95
C ALA A 77 -2.33 0.35 -10.40
N LEU A 78 -1.07 0.37 -10.85
CA LEU A 78 -0.67 -0.03 -12.20
C LEU A 78 -0.90 -1.53 -12.44
N LEU A 79 -0.41 -2.39 -11.55
CA LEU A 79 -0.55 -3.84 -11.64
C LEU A 79 -2.02 -4.26 -11.56
N GLY A 80 -2.79 -3.73 -10.60
CA GLY A 80 -4.22 -4.01 -10.49
C GLY A 80 -4.98 -3.61 -11.76
N TRP A 81 -4.71 -2.43 -12.32
CA TRP A 81 -5.28 -2.02 -13.60
C TRP A 81 -4.91 -2.99 -14.74
N TRP A 82 -3.64 -3.39 -14.84
CA TRP A 82 -3.15 -4.29 -15.87
C TRP A 82 -3.78 -5.67 -15.80
N MET A 83 -3.81 -6.25 -14.60
CA MET A 83 -4.44 -7.55 -14.35
C MET A 83 -5.94 -7.52 -14.70
N PHE A 84 -6.64 -6.44 -14.35
CA PHE A 84 -8.04 -6.29 -14.68
C PHE A 84 -8.28 -6.09 -16.18
N LEU A 85 -7.45 -5.29 -16.86
CA LEU A 85 -7.54 -5.07 -18.31
C LEU A 85 -7.53 -6.39 -19.08
N HIS A 86 -6.53 -7.23 -18.82
CA HIS A 86 -6.42 -8.53 -19.51
C HIS A 86 -7.47 -9.53 -19.08
N TRP A 87 -7.85 -9.54 -17.80
CA TRP A 87 -8.94 -10.39 -17.35
C TRP A 87 -10.24 -10.07 -18.11
N LYS A 88 -10.55 -8.77 -18.28
CA LYS A 88 -11.75 -8.29 -18.98
C LYS A 88 -11.72 -8.62 -20.48
N GLU A 89 -10.54 -8.58 -21.11
CA GLU A 89 -10.38 -9.02 -22.51
C GLU A 89 -10.64 -10.52 -22.68
N ALA A 90 -10.24 -11.34 -21.70
CA ALA A 90 -10.45 -12.79 -21.72
C ALA A 90 -11.87 -13.22 -21.28
N HIS A 91 -12.59 -12.38 -20.53
CA HIS A 91 -13.92 -12.65 -19.96
C HIS A 91 -14.90 -11.53 -20.34
N PRO A 92 -15.45 -11.57 -21.57
CA PRO A 92 -16.30 -10.50 -22.07
C PRO A 92 -17.70 -10.48 -21.45
N ASP A 93 -18.13 -11.54 -20.75
CA ASP A 93 -19.42 -11.59 -20.06
C ASP A 93 -19.35 -10.83 -18.72
N PRO A 94 -20.11 -9.73 -18.53
CA PRO A 94 -20.12 -9.00 -17.27
C PRO A 94 -20.55 -9.85 -16.06
N ALA A 95 -21.26 -10.95 -16.26
CA ALA A 95 -21.65 -11.85 -15.18
C ALA A 95 -20.45 -12.47 -14.46
N ASP A 96 -19.31 -12.62 -15.15
CA ASP A 96 -18.08 -13.20 -14.57
C ASP A 96 -17.47 -12.32 -13.47
N LEU A 97 -17.77 -11.01 -13.47
CA LEU A 97 -17.29 -10.07 -12.45
C LEU A 97 -17.78 -10.42 -11.05
N GLN A 98 -18.92 -11.10 -10.92
CA GLN A 98 -19.49 -11.52 -9.63
C GLN A 98 -18.62 -12.56 -8.90
N LYS A 99 -17.71 -13.21 -9.61
CA LYS A 99 -16.76 -14.17 -9.04
C LYS A 99 -15.34 -13.63 -8.96
N LEU A 100 -15.12 -12.39 -9.39
CA LEU A 100 -13.80 -11.78 -9.49
C LEU A 100 -13.50 -10.96 -8.25
N PHE A 101 -12.32 -11.21 -7.67
CA PHE A 101 -11.85 -10.54 -6.48
C PHE A 101 -10.46 -9.93 -6.68
N MET A 102 -10.24 -8.80 -6.03
CA MET A 102 -8.90 -8.33 -5.68
C MET A 102 -8.80 -8.10 -4.18
N ILE A 103 -7.61 -8.29 -3.63
CA ILE A 103 -7.38 -8.23 -2.18
C ILE A 103 -6.24 -7.27 -1.86
N SER A 104 -6.37 -6.52 -0.78
CA SER A 104 -5.21 -5.82 -0.19
C SER A 104 -5.25 -5.91 1.32
N THR A 105 -4.27 -5.30 1.99
CA THR A 105 -4.31 -5.18 3.44
C THR A 105 -5.00 -3.89 3.87
N THR A 106 -5.44 -3.85 5.13
CA THR A 106 -6.05 -2.66 5.73
C THR A 106 -5.16 -1.42 5.71
N VAL A 107 -3.84 -1.59 5.65
CA VAL A 107 -2.85 -0.50 5.62
C VAL A 107 -2.37 -0.18 4.20
N SER A 108 -2.81 -0.97 3.21
CA SER A 108 -2.58 -0.70 1.80
C SER A 108 -3.60 0.29 1.24
N SER A 109 -3.20 0.92 0.13
CA SER A 109 -4.02 1.88 -0.60
C SER A 109 -5.39 1.32 -0.94
N LYS A 110 -6.42 2.18 -0.82
CA LYS A 110 -7.79 1.86 -1.24
C LYS A 110 -8.03 1.96 -2.75
N ILE A 111 -6.98 2.13 -3.55
CA ILE A 111 -7.10 2.24 -5.02
C ILE A 111 -7.85 1.05 -5.63
N LEU A 112 -7.57 -0.20 -5.20
CA LEU A 112 -8.28 -1.37 -5.72
C LEU A 112 -9.77 -1.38 -5.35
N GLN A 113 -10.13 -0.80 -4.19
CA GLN A 113 -11.52 -0.59 -3.81
C GLN A 113 -12.21 0.40 -4.75
N ALA A 114 -11.50 1.46 -5.18
CA ALA A 114 -12.03 2.42 -6.13
C ALA A 114 -12.22 1.80 -7.52
N LEU A 115 -11.25 0.98 -7.98
CA LEU A 115 -11.40 0.19 -9.21
C LEU A 115 -12.62 -0.73 -9.12
N ALA A 116 -12.75 -1.52 -8.04
CA ALA A 116 -13.85 -2.44 -7.83
C ALA A 116 -15.23 -1.75 -7.86
N ARG A 117 -15.34 -0.57 -7.23
CA ARG A 117 -16.59 0.21 -7.23
C ARG A 117 -17.02 0.67 -8.62
N ILE A 118 -16.07 1.01 -9.49
CA ILE A 118 -16.36 1.51 -10.84
C ILE A 118 -16.54 0.36 -11.83
N GLU A 119 -15.71 -0.68 -11.72
CA GLU A 119 -15.67 -1.79 -12.68
C GLU A 119 -16.60 -2.97 -12.31
N GLY A 120 -17.08 -3.04 -11.07
CA GLY A 120 -18.12 -3.98 -10.65
C GLY A 120 -17.63 -5.34 -10.14
N PHE A 121 -16.32 -5.55 -10.00
CA PHE A 121 -15.76 -6.73 -9.32
C PHE A 121 -15.73 -6.55 -7.78
N HIS A 122 -15.40 -7.61 -7.05
CA HIS A 122 -15.33 -7.57 -5.59
C HIS A 122 -13.94 -7.17 -5.06
N PHE A 123 -13.91 -6.37 -4.00
CA PHE A 123 -12.69 -6.04 -3.28
C PHE A 123 -12.83 -6.40 -1.81
N GLU A 124 -11.79 -7.01 -1.25
CA GLU A 124 -11.73 -7.33 0.17
C GLU A 124 -10.41 -6.90 0.81
N GLU A 125 -10.49 -6.47 2.06
CA GLU A 125 -9.33 -6.17 2.88
C GLU A 125 -9.02 -7.34 3.81
N THR A 126 -7.73 -7.58 4.04
CA THR A 126 -7.24 -8.49 5.08
C THR A 126 -6.36 -7.75 6.07
N LEU A 127 -6.00 -8.42 7.18
CA LEU A 127 -5.00 -7.89 8.09
C LEU A 127 -3.62 -7.88 7.41
N PRO A 128 -2.70 -7.00 7.84
CA PRO A 128 -1.35 -6.98 7.28
C PRO A 128 -0.62 -8.31 7.50
N GLY A 129 0.09 -8.73 6.46
CA GLY A 129 0.81 -9.99 6.31
C GLY A 129 0.12 -10.92 5.30
N PHE A 130 0.87 -11.32 4.27
CA PHE A 130 0.40 -12.20 3.18
C PHE A 130 -0.22 -13.52 3.62
N LYS A 131 0.07 -14.03 4.83
CA LYS A 131 -0.65 -15.19 5.39
C LYS A 131 -2.17 -14.99 5.43
N TRP A 132 -2.64 -13.76 5.69
CA TRP A 132 -4.06 -13.44 5.72
C TRP A 132 -4.65 -13.36 4.32
N ILE A 133 -3.89 -12.80 3.38
CA ILE A 133 -4.23 -12.78 1.94
C ILE A 133 -4.35 -14.23 1.43
N GLY A 134 -3.33 -15.06 1.63
CA GLY A 134 -3.31 -16.45 1.18
C GLY A 134 -4.45 -17.29 1.77
N ASN A 135 -4.73 -17.16 3.06
CA ASN A 135 -5.89 -17.80 3.69
C ASN A 135 -7.20 -17.36 3.02
N ARG A 136 -7.34 -16.06 2.72
CA ARG A 136 -8.56 -15.54 2.11
C ARG A 136 -8.71 -15.96 0.65
N ILE A 137 -7.62 -15.99 -0.12
CA ILE A 137 -7.58 -16.56 -1.47
C ILE A 137 -8.05 -18.01 -1.45
N HIS A 138 -7.58 -18.81 -0.48
CA HIS A 138 -8.00 -20.21 -0.35
C HIS A 138 -9.49 -20.36 -0.05
N GLU A 139 -10.04 -19.54 0.86
CA GLU A 139 -11.46 -19.52 1.18
C GLU A 139 -12.33 -19.13 -0.03
N LEU A 140 -11.94 -18.07 -0.75
CA LEU A 140 -12.62 -17.61 -1.95
C LEU A 140 -12.57 -18.65 -3.07
N SER A 141 -11.42 -19.28 -3.27
CA SER A 141 -11.24 -20.37 -4.25
C SER A 141 -12.16 -21.55 -3.96
N LYS A 142 -12.29 -21.96 -2.69
CA LYS A 142 -13.23 -23.00 -2.26
C LYS A 142 -14.69 -22.64 -2.52
N ALA A 143 -15.03 -21.35 -2.49
CA ALA A 143 -16.35 -20.83 -2.82
C ALA A 143 -16.59 -20.66 -4.33
N GLY A 144 -15.61 -21.00 -5.17
CA GLY A 144 -15.70 -20.88 -6.64
C GLY A 144 -15.40 -19.47 -7.17
N ASN A 145 -14.75 -18.62 -6.35
CA ASN A 145 -14.32 -17.28 -6.73
C ASN A 145 -12.86 -17.27 -7.18
N SER A 146 -12.48 -16.27 -7.98
CA SER A 146 -11.13 -16.06 -8.50
C SER A 146 -10.53 -14.78 -7.94
N VAL A 147 -9.30 -14.85 -7.44
CA VAL A 147 -8.51 -13.68 -7.06
C VAL A 147 -7.43 -13.48 -8.11
N ILE A 148 -7.46 -12.35 -8.80
CA ILE A 148 -6.51 -12.08 -9.91
C ILE A 148 -5.35 -11.18 -9.51
N PHE A 149 -5.49 -10.46 -8.40
CA PHE A 149 -4.46 -9.57 -7.90
C PHE A 149 -4.61 -9.39 -6.40
N ALA A 150 -3.48 -9.45 -5.69
CA ALA A 150 -3.42 -9.05 -4.30
C ALA A 150 -2.10 -8.35 -3.96
N PHE A 151 -2.11 -7.45 -2.98
CA PHE A 151 -0.89 -6.74 -2.60
C PHE A 151 -0.82 -6.27 -1.14
N GLU A 152 0.41 -6.01 -0.70
CA GLU A 152 0.76 -5.20 0.47
C GLU A 152 1.52 -3.96 0.02
N GLU A 153 1.31 -2.84 0.71
CA GLU A 153 1.97 -1.55 0.50
C GLU A 153 3.49 -1.64 0.60
N SER A 154 4.01 -2.62 1.34
CA SER A 154 5.42 -2.96 1.46
C SER A 154 5.93 -3.72 0.24
N ILE A 155 5.54 -3.27 -0.96
CA ILE A 155 5.98 -3.73 -2.29
C ILE A 155 5.87 -5.24 -2.54
N GLY A 156 4.91 -5.90 -1.88
CA GLY A 156 4.62 -7.33 -2.05
C GLY A 156 3.41 -7.53 -2.93
N PHE A 157 3.55 -8.26 -4.04
CA PHE A 157 2.50 -8.43 -5.04
C PHE A 157 2.29 -9.89 -5.40
N LEU A 158 1.03 -10.23 -5.62
CA LEU A 158 0.58 -11.47 -6.22
C LEU A 158 -0.16 -11.10 -7.50
N CYS A 159 0.41 -11.50 -8.64
CA CYS A 159 -0.17 -11.29 -9.97
C CYS A 159 -0.66 -12.64 -10.51
N GLY A 160 -1.98 -12.86 -10.54
CA GLY A 160 -2.58 -14.13 -10.94
C GLY A 160 -2.89 -15.04 -9.75
N GLY A 161 -3.07 -16.35 -9.98
CA GLY A 161 -3.55 -17.29 -8.94
C GLY A 161 -2.67 -18.52 -8.73
N SER A 162 -1.46 -18.56 -9.29
CA SER A 162 -0.62 -19.76 -9.29
C SER A 162 -0.04 -20.11 -7.92
N ILE A 163 0.31 -19.10 -7.12
CA ILE A 163 0.86 -19.24 -5.77
C ILE A 163 0.16 -18.23 -4.87
N PRO A 164 -0.40 -18.64 -3.71
CA PRO A 164 -1.07 -17.73 -2.77
C PRO A 164 -0.07 -16.97 -1.88
N ASP A 165 1.03 -16.51 -2.45
CA ASP A 165 2.09 -15.74 -1.78
C ASP A 165 2.62 -14.64 -2.71
N LYS A 166 3.47 -13.76 -2.18
CA LYS A 166 4.12 -12.74 -2.99
C LYS A 166 5.13 -13.38 -3.94
N ASP A 167 5.24 -12.81 -5.13
CA ASP A 167 6.20 -13.23 -6.14
C ASP A 167 6.71 -12.00 -6.90
N GLY A 168 7.87 -11.50 -6.46
CA GLY A 168 8.52 -10.34 -7.05
C GLY A 168 9.01 -10.61 -8.47
N VAL A 169 9.35 -11.85 -8.80
CA VAL A 169 9.80 -12.26 -10.14
C VAL A 169 8.64 -12.24 -11.13
N SER A 170 7.51 -12.84 -10.76
CA SER A 170 6.29 -12.80 -11.57
C SER A 170 5.78 -11.37 -11.72
N ALA A 171 5.77 -10.59 -10.63
CA ALA A 171 5.41 -9.17 -10.70
C ALA A 171 6.36 -8.38 -11.63
N ALA A 172 7.67 -8.67 -11.63
CA ALA A 172 8.64 -8.02 -12.51
C ALA A 172 8.37 -8.32 -13.98
N ALA A 173 8.03 -9.57 -14.31
CA ALA A 173 7.65 -9.96 -15.66
C ALA A 173 6.38 -9.23 -16.13
N VAL A 174 5.36 -9.16 -15.28
CA VAL A 174 4.11 -8.44 -15.54
C VAL A 174 4.37 -6.93 -15.71
N MET A 175 5.22 -6.33 -14.88
CA MET A 175 5.63 -4.93 -15.02
C MET A 175 6.35 -4.67 -16.34
N ALA A 176 7.25 -5.57 -16.77
CA ALA A 176 7.95 -5.44 -18.04
C ALA A 176 7.02 -5.57 -19.25
N GLU A 177 6.03 -6.48 -19.18
CA GLU A 177 4.99 -6.63 -20.19
C GLU A 177 4.15 -5.35 -20.31
N MET A 178 3.64 -4.84 -19.19
CA MET A 178 2.87 -3.59 -19.13
C MET A 178 3.68 -2.40 -19.66
N ALA A 179 4.94 -2.27 -19.25
CA ALA A 179 5.81 -1.19 -19.73
C ALA A 179 6.00 -1.25 -21.25
N THR A 180 6.16 -2.47 -21.81
CA THR A 180 6.27 -2.67 -23.26
C THR A 180 4.97 -2.31 -23.98
N PHE A 181 3.82 -2.72 -23.45
CA PHE A 181 2.50 -2.37 -23.98
C PHE A 181 2.27 -0.86 -24.01
N LEU A 182 2.58 -0.17 -22.91
CA LEU A 182 2.42 1.28 -22.80
C LEU A 182 3.38 2.02 -23.73
N HIS A 183 4.63 1.55 -23.82
CA HIS A 183 5.60 2.10 -24.77
C HIS A 183 5.09 2.05 -26.22
N ASN A 184 4.49 0.91 -26.63
CA ASN A 184 3.88 0.78 -27.96
C ASN A 184 2.68 1.72 -28.18
N LYS A 185 2.08 2.24 -27.10
CA LYS A 185 1.04 3.26 -27.11
C LYS A 185 1.55 4.69 -26.90
N SER A 186 2.87 4.89 -26.88
CA SER A 186 3.50 6.18 -26.56
C SER A 186 3.08 6.73 -25.18
N LEU A 187 2.87 5.84 -24.21
CA LEU A 187 2.55 6.17 -22.82
C LEU A 187 3.68 5.70 -21.90
N SER A 188 3.97 6.50 -20.87
CA SER A 188 4.83 6.11 -19.75
C SER A 188 4.00 5.44 -18.65
N LEU A 189 4.66 4.70 -17.74
CA LEU A 189 4.02 4.17 -16.53
C LEU A 189 3.44 5.29 -15.68
N ASN A 190 4.18 6.37 -15.46
CA ASN A 190 3.70 7.52 -14.70
C ASN A 190 2.49 8.18 -15.38
N GLN A 191 2.50 8.33 -16.71
CA GLN A 191 1.33 8.85 -17.42
C GLN A 191 0.12 7.91 -17.28
N GLN A 192 0.34 6.60 -17.32
CA GLN A 192 -0.73 5.63 -17.09
C GLN A 192 -1.24 5.66 -15.65
N LEU A 193 -0.38 5.84 -14.66
CA LEU A 193 -0.78 6.05 -13.26
C LEU A 193 -1.69 7.27 -13.13
N LEU A 194 -1.34 8.38 -13.80
CA LEU A 194 -2.20 9.57 -13.84
C LEU A 194 -3.55 9.30 -14.54
N ASN A 195 -3.58 8.48 -15.60
CA ASN A 195 -4.83 8.06 -16.25
C ASN A 195 -5.72 7.21 -15.31
N ILE A 196 -5.10 6.32 -14.52
CA ILE A 196 -5.78 5.54 -13.49
C ILE A 196 -6.36 6.49 -12.44
N TYR A 197 -5.58 7.45 -11.92
CA TYR A 197 -6.08 8.43 -10.95
C TYR A 197 -7.15 9.35 -11.53
N HIS A 198 -7.10 9.68 -12.81
CA HIS A 198 -8.17 10.43 -13.47
C HIS A 198 -9.49 9.65 -13.44
N THR A 199 -9.43 8.34 -13.72
CA THR A 199 -10.60 7.45 -13.79
C THR A 199 -11.16 7.08 -12.42
N TYR A 200 -10.29 6.68 -11.49
CA TYR A 200 -10.66 6.08 -10.20
C TYR A 200 -10.50 7.04 -9.01
N GLY A 201 -9.94 8.23 -9.24
CA GLY A 201 -9.62 9.20 -8.20
C GLY A 201 -8.15 9.13 -7.74
N PRO A 202 -7.51 10.27 -7.45
CA PRO A 202 -6.16 10.29 -6.87
C PRO A 202 -6.10 9.59 -5.50
N HIS A 203 -5.09 8.76 -5.30
CA HIS A 203 -4.80 8.08 -4.04
C HIS A 203 -3.39 8.44 -3.58
N LEU A 204 -3.29 9.42 -2.67
CA LEU A 204 -2.01 9.89 -2.14
C LEU A 204 -1.76 9.24 -0.80
N SER A 205 -0.61 8.57 -0.61
CA SER A 205 -0.33 7.84 0.61
C SER A 205 0.97 8.27 1.28
N GLN A 206 1.00 8.25 2.61
CA GLN A 206 2.18 8.38 3.44
C GLN A 206 2.22 7.26 4.45
N THR A 207 3.39 6.63 4.59
CA THR A 207 3.63 5.54 5.53
C THR A 207 4.93 5.82 6.26
N SER A 208 4.90 5.77 7.58
CA SER A 208 6.09 5.87 8.41
C SER A 208 5.82 5.31 9.81
N TYR A 209 6.72 5.56 10.75
CA TYR A 209 6.63 5.07 12.11
C TYR A 209 7.31 6.02 13.11
N VAL A 210 6.92 5.85 14.37
CA VAL A 210 7.66 6.35 15.52
C VAL A 210 8.15 5.18 16.36
N ILE A 211 9.27 5.35 17.05
CA ILE A 211 9.86 4.33 17.93
C ILE A 211 9.42 4.61 19.37
N CYS A 212 9.04 3.56 20.08
CA CYS A 212 8.67 3.57 21.49
C CYS A 212 9.15 2.27 22.15
N ASP A 213 10.25 2.36 22.89
CA ASP A 213 10.85 1.21 23.57
C ASP A 213 10.17 0.86 24.91
N ASP A 214 9.10 1.59 25.28
CA ASP A 214 8.34 1.41 26.52
C ASP A 214 6.91 0.88 26.24
N PRO A 215 6.68 -0.44 26.32
CA PRO A 215 5.36 -1.03 26.05
C PRO A 215 4.21 -0.45 26.90
N PRO A 216 4.37 -0.15 28.21
CA PRO A 216 3.38 0.59 28.99
C PRO A 216 2.94 1.92 28.37
N THR A 217 3.87 2.68 27.77
CA THR A 217 3.54 3.92 27.05
C THR A 217 2.69 3.66 25.82
N VAL A 218 3.02 2.63 25.03
CA VAL A 218 2.19 2.22 23.89
C VAL A 218 0.77 1.87 24.34
N SER A 219 0.62 1.04 25.38
CA SER A 219 -0.69 0.69 25.93
C SER A 219 -1.46 1.90 26.43
N ARG A 220 -0.80 2.86 27.09
CA ARG A 220 -1.41 4.11 27.56
C ARG A 220 -1.90 4.98 26.40
N ILE A 221 -1.12 5.12 25.32
CA ILE A 221 -1.52 5.87 24.11
C ILE A 221 -2.79 5.27 23.53
N PHE A 222 -2.80 3.96 23.26
CA PHE A 222 -3.95 3.32 22.63
C PHE A 222 -5.16 3.21 23.58
N HIS A 223 -4.95 3.09 24.88
CA HIS A 223 -6.02 3.19 25.88
C HIS A 223 -6.66 4.58 25.85
N ARG A 224 -5.85 5.65 25.79
CA ARG A 224 -6.34 7.04 25.63
C ARG A 224 -7.13 7.21 24.34
N LEU A 225 -6.67 6.65 23.22
CA LEU A 225 -7.40 6.74 21.94
C LEU A 225 -8.77 6.06 21.98
N ARG A 226 -8.95 5.02 22.81
CA ARG A 226 -10.25 4.37 23.02
C ARG A 226 -11.12 5.10 24.04
N ASN A 227 -10.55 6.02 24.82
CA ASN A 227 -11.21 6.72 25.91
C ASN A 227 -10.98 8.24 25.84
N PHE A 228 -10.99 8.79 24.63
CA PHE A 228 -10.47 10.11 24.29
C PHE A 228 -11.29 11.27 24.89
N HIS A 229 -12.61 11.08 25.02
CA HIS A 229 -13.54 12.03 25.64
C HIS A 229 -14.42 11.37 26.72
N GLY A 230 -13.95 10.27 27.32
CA GLY A 230 -14.73 9.42 28.23
C GLY A 230 -14.67 7.95 27.82
N GLU A 231 -15.37 7.09 28.56
CA GLU A 231 -15.40 5.64 28.31
C GLU A 231 -15.89 5.30 26.90
N ASP A 232 -15.17 4.40 26.21
CA ASP A 232 -15.48 3.91 24.86
C ASP A 232 -15.74 5.03 23.83
N SER A 233 -14.96 6.11 23.92
CA SER A 233 -15.04 7.25 23.00
C SER A 233 -13.74 7.43 22.23
N TYR A 234 -13.82 7.37 20.91
CA TYR A 234 -12.69 7.64 20.03
C TYR A 234 -12.60 9.13 19.67
N PRO A 235 -11.45 9.63 19.20
CA PRO A 235 -11.33 10.97 18.64
C PRO A 235 -12.42 11.26 17.59
N GLN A 236 -13.11 12.39 17.73
CA GLN A 236 -14.15 12.80 16.78
C GLN A 236 -13.61 13.66 15.62
N ARG A 237 -12.38 14.15 15.74
CA ARG A 237 -11.71 15.02 14.78
C ARG A 237 -10.23 14.69 14.69
N CYS A 238 -9.65 14.83 13.50
CA CYS A 238 -8.21 14.80 13.27
C CYS A 238 -7.87 15.97 12.33
N GLY A 239 -6.94 16.84 12.72
CA GLY A 239 -6.59 18.02 11.93
C GLY A 239 -7.83 18.85 11.57
N GLY A 240 -8.76 19.07 12.49
CA GLY A 240 -9.98 19.84 12.19
C GLY A 240 -10.97 19.20 11.20
N VAL A 241 -10.73 18.00 10.70
CA VAL A 241 -11.68 17.22 9.91
C VAL A 241 -12.40 16.22 10.81
N ARG A 242 -13.70 16.04 10.62
CA ARG A 242 -14.49 15.09 11.42
C ARG A 242 -14.14 13.65 11.04
N VAL A 243 -14.01 12.80 12.05
CA VAL A 243 -13.94 11.34 11.90
C VAL A 243 -15.34 10.83 11.57
N ALA A 244 -15.48 10.23 10.39
CA ALA A 244 -16.73 9.62 9.93
C ALA A 244 -16.90 8.22 10.51
N ASN A 245 -15.82 7.41 10.50
CA ASN A 245 -15.84 6.05 11.02
C ASN A 245 -14.54 5.71 11.76
N VAL A 246 -14.66 4.80 12.72
CA VAL A 246 -13.53 4.18 13.41
C VAL A 246 -13.66 2.66 13.32
N ARG A 247 -12.58 2.01 12.92
CA ARG A 247 -12.41 0.56 13.00
C ARG A 247 -11.26 0.25 13.95
N ASP A 248 -11.54 -0.44 15.04
CA ASP A 248 -10.53 -0.94 15.98
C ASP A 248 -10.53 -2.47 15.95
N VAL A 249 -9.55 -3.03 15.23
CA VAL A 249 -9.40 -4.48 15.08
C VAL A 249 -8.97 -5.13 16.40
N THR A 250 -8.36 -4.38 17.31
CA THR A 250 -7.94 -4.91 18.62
C THR A 250 -9.13 -5.24 19.50
N THR A 251 -10.17 -4.42 19.45
CA THR A 251 -11.41 -4.62 20.22
C THR A 251 -12.49 -5.33 19.41
N GLY A 252 -12.35 -5.39 18.08
CA GLY A 252 -13.38 -5.92 17.18
C GLY A 252 -14.50 -4.92 16.90
N TYR A 253 -14.23 -3.62 17.09
CA TYR A 253 -15.19 -2.55 16.88
C TYR A 253 -15.11 -1.98 15.46
N ASP A 254 -16.24 -1.74 14.81
CA ASP A 254 -16.31 -1.02 13.53
C ASP A 254 -17.58 -0.15 13.47
N SER A 255 -17.42 1.16 13.62
CA SER A 255 -18.54 2.10 13.65
C SER A 255 -19.28 2.24 12.31
N SER A 256 -18.71 1.77 11.21
CA SER A 256 -19.34 1.83 9.89
C SER A 256 -20.43 0.77 9.72
N ARG A 257 -20.51 -0.19 10.65
CA ARG A 257 -21.43 -1.33 10.59
C ARG A 257 -22.55 -1.17 11.60
N ALA A 258 -23.75 -1.66 11.23
CA ALA A 258 -24.95 -1.54 12.05
C ALA A 258 -24.84 -2.26 13.41
N ASP A 259 -24.18 -3.42 13.42
CA ASP A 259 -23.90 -4.22 14.62
C ASP A 259 -22.64 -3.77 15.37
N ARG A 260 -21.91 -2.77 14.83
CA ARG A 260 -20.65 -2.24 15.34
C ARG A 260 -19.53 -3.27 15.47
N THR A 261 -19.62 -4.40 14.76
CA THR A 261 -18.61 -5.46 14.83
C THR A 261 -17.68 -5.43 13.62
N CYS A 262 -16.38 -5.62 13.85
CA CYS A 262 -15.40 -5.71 12.78
C CYS A 262 -15.46 -7.09 12.12
N VAL A 263 -15.48 -7.11 10.77
CA VAL A 263 -15.43 -8.36 9.97
C VAL A 263 -14.03 -8.99 10.00
N LEU A 264 -12.99 -8.19 10.25
CA LEU A 264 -11.63 -8.68 10.30
C LEU A 264 -11.37 -9.45 11.61
N PRO A 265 -10.48 -10.45 11.58
CA PRO A 265 -10.08 -11.17 12.79
C PRO A 265 -9.55 -10.24 13.88
N VAL A 266 -10.00 -10.43 15.12
CA VAL A 266 -9.57 -9.61 16.26
C VAL A 266 -8.12 -9.91 16.64
N THR A 267 -7.29 -8.87 16.80
CA THR A 267 -5.86 -9.00 17.17
C THR A 267 -5.57 -8.41 18.55
N ARG A 268 -5.78 -9.21 19.60
CA ARG A 268 -5.62 -8.75 21.00
C ARG A 268 -4.17 -8.52 21.44
N SER A 269 -3.20 -9.12 20.74
CA SER A 269 -1.78 -9.04 21.08
C SER A 269 -1.08 -7.76 20.59
N GLY A 270 -1.78 -6.90 19.85
CA GLY A 270 -1.26 -5.63 19.38
C GLY A 270 -2.35 -4.57 19.29
N HIS A 271 -2.02 -3.42 18.71
CA HIS A 271 -2.98 -2.36 18.48
C HIS A 271 -3.13 -2.04 16.99
N MET A 272 -4.37 -1.84 16.53
CA MET A 272 -4.66 -1.34 15.19
C MET A 272 -6.00 -0.59 15.18
N ILE A 273 -5.93 0.73 14.96
CA ILE A 273 -7.09 1.61 14.85
C ILE A 273 -7.02 2.36 13.52
N THR A 274 -8.09 2.29 12.74
CA THR A 274 -8.27 3.03 11.48
C THR A 274 -9.37 4.06 11.65
N PHE A 275 -9.09 5.30 11.25
CA PHE A 275 -10.00 6.43 11.22
C PHE A 275 -10.29 6.79 9.76
N THR A 276 -11.56 6.75 9.35
CA THR A 276 -12.00 7.32 8.07
C THR A 276 -12.54 8.72 8.32
N LEU A 277 -11.95 9.72 7.68
CA LEU A 277 -12.33 11.13 7.81
C LEU A 277 -13.33 11.54 6.74
N GLN A 278 -14.17 12.53 7.04
CA GLN A 278 -15.23 12.99 6.13
C GLN A 278 -14.74 13.55 4.79
N ASN A 279 -13.48 14.00 4.72
CA ASN A 279 -12.89 14.54 3.50
C ASN A 279 -12.27 13.47 2.57
N GLY A 280 -12.33 12.18 2.95
CA GLY A 280 -11.77 11.08 2.16
C GLY A 280 -10.42 10.57 2.65
N VAL A 281 -9.83 11.16 3.70
CA VAL A 281 -8.59 10.63 4.28
C VAL A 281 -8.87 9.42 5.16
N VAL A 282 -8.06 8.37 4.99
CA VAL A 282 -8.02 7.18 5.86
C VAL A 282 -6.70 7.17 6.60
N ALA A 283 -6.75 7.10 7.93
CA ALA A 283 -5.58 7.12 8.80
C ALA A 283 -5.56 5.88 9.71
N THR A 284 -4.50 5.06 9.64
CA THR A 284 -4.34 3.86 10.47
C THR A 284 -3.12 3.99 11.37
N LEU A 285 -3.31 3.73 12.67
CA LEU A 285 -2.24 3.56 13.65
C LEU A 285 -2.16 2.08 14.04
N ARG A 286 -0.96 1.49 13.99
CA ARG A 286 -0.73 0.12 14.43
C ARG A 286 0.58 -0.07 15.15
N THR A 287 0.64 -1.05 16.06
CA THR A 287 1.93 -1.51 16.60
C THR A 287 2.59 -2.50 15.65
N SER A 288 3.93 -2.46 15.58
CA SER A 288 4.69 -3.57 15.01
C SER A 288 4.70 -4.73 16.00
N GLY A 289 4.66 -5.97 15.49
CA GLY A 289 4.70 -7.17 16.32
C GLY A 289 6.11 -7.62 16.69
N THR A 290 7.11 -7.16 15.95
CA THR A 290 8.51 -7.59 16.04
C THR A 290 9.45 -6.46 16.46
N GLU A 291 9.00 -5.22 16.36
CA GLU A 291 9.83 -4.04 16.59
C GLU A 291 9.11 -3.07 17.54
N PRO A 292 9.85 -2.25 18.32
CA PRO A 292 9.28 -1.24 19.22
C PRO A 292 8.78 -0.01 18.45
N LYS A 293 7.91 -0.23 17.45
CA LYS A 293 7.45 0.78 16.51
C LYS A 293 5.93 0.92 16.54
N ILE A 294 5.44 2.16 16.55
CA ILE A 294 4.06 2.49 16.18
C ILE A 294 4.10 3.00 14.74
N LYS A 295 3.57 2.19 13.81
CA LYS A 295 3.45 2.55 12.40
C LYS A 295 2.18 3.36 12.17
N TYR A 296 2.28 4.35 11.31
CA TYR A 296 1.14 5.15 10.87
C TYR A 296 1.08 5.19 9.35
N TYR A 297 -0.15 5.14 8.85
CA TYR A 297 -0.48 5.11 7.44
C TYR A 297 -1.58 6.11 7.21
N THR A 298 -1.40 7.04 6.30
CA THR A 298 -2.42 8.02 5.93
C THR A 298 -2.56 8.03 4.43
N GLU A 299 -3.79 7.94 3.95
CA GLU A 299 -4.09 7.98 2.53
C GLU A 299 -5.22 8.97 2.28
N TYR A 300 -5.04 9.86 1.31
CA TYR A 300 -6.11 10.66 0.76
C TYR A 300 -6.72 9.92 -0.44
N CYS A 301 -7.94 9.40 -0.28
CA CYS A 301 -8.73 8.81 -1.35
C CYS A 301 -9.67 9.87 -1.94
N ALA A 302 -9.22 10.59 -2.97
CA ALA A 302 -10.01 11.62 -3.62
C ALA A 302 -10.99 11.04 -4.65
N ALA A 303 -12.07 11.76 -4.93
CA ALA A 303 -13.05 11.35 -5.94
C ALA A 303 -12.49 11.45 -7.37
N PRO A 304 -13.00 10.66 -8.33
CA PRO A 304 -12.71 10.81 -9.76
C PRO A 304 -12.91 12.26 -10.23
N GLY A 305 -12.07 12.70 -11.17
CA GLY A 305 -12.10 14.07 -11.71
C GLY A 305 -11.45 15.15 -10.83
N THR A 306 -10.91 14.79 -9.65
CA THR A 306 -10.15 15.74 -8.82
C THR A 306 -8.78 16.03 -9.44
N SER A 307 -8.51 17.28 -9.80
CA SER A 307 -7.29 17.69 -10.50
C SER A 307 -6.26 18.42 -9.62
N GLU A 308 -6.65 18.96 -8.47
CA GLU A 308 -5.76 19.73 -7.58
C GLU A 308 -4.93 18.84 -6.64
N VAL A 309 -4.12 17.93 -7.20
CA VAL A 309 -3.31 16.96 -6.44
C VAL A 309 -2.39 17.63 -5.42
N ALA A 310 -1.84 18.80 -5.74
CA ALA A 310 -0.98 19.54 -4.80
C ALA A 310 -1.72 20.06 -3.55
N ALA A 311 -3.01 20.40 -3.69
CA ALA A 311 -3.83 20.80 -2.54
C ALA A 311 -4.18 19.58 -1.67
N LEU A 312 -4.51 18.45 -2.30
CA LEU A 312 -4.73 17.18 -1.61
C LEU A 312 -3.50 16.75 -0.81
N GLN A 313 -2.30 16.89 -1.39
CA GLN A 313 -1.06 16.56 -0.70
C GLN A 313 -0.86 17.41 0.55
N LYS A 314 -1.06 18.73 0.46
CA LYS A 314 -0.95 19.62 1.63
C LYS A 314 -1.96 19.27 2.72
N GLU A 315 -3.17 18.91 2.33
CA GLU A 315 -4.21 18.49 3.28
C GLU A 315 -3.86 17.15 3.94
N LEU A 316 -3.33 16.20 3.17
CA LEU A 316 -2.80 14.95 3.69
C LEU A 316 -1.67 15.20 4.69
N ASP A 317 -0.68 16.03 4.34
CA ASP A 317 0.45 16.39 5.22
C ASP A 317 -0.05 16.97 6.56
N ARG A 318 -1.04 17.86 6.49
CA ARG A 318 -1.66 18.49 7.65
C ARG A 318 -2.36 17.48 8.56
N ILE A 319 -3.09 16.53 7.97
CA ILE A 319 -3.77 15.47 8.72
C ILE A 319 -2.76 14.47 9.30
N THR A 320 -1.72 14.11 8.56
CA THR A 320 -0.63 13.26 9.06
C THR A 320 0.05 13.91 10.26
N ALA A 321 0.36 15.20 10.18
CA ALA A 321 0.93 15.95 11.31
C ALA A 321 -0.01 15.94 12.52
N ALA A 322 -1.30 16.24 12.34
CA ALA A 322 -2.27 16.21 13.42
C ALA A 322 -2.47 14.80 14.02
N LEU A 323 -2.44 13.75 13.20
CA LEU A 323 -2.46 12.36 13.68
C LEU A 323 -1.29 12.10 14.62
N LEU A 324 -0.09 12.58 14.30
CA LEU A 324 1.06 12.42 15.18
C LEU A 324 0.92 13.26 16.44
N ASP A 325 0.69 14.57 16.28
CA ASP A 325 0.76 15.52 17.37
C ASP A 325 -0.40 15.35 18.36
N ASP A 326 -1.62 15.13 17.86
CA ASP A 326 -2.82 15.00 18.71
C ASP A 326 -3.01 13.56 19.23
N PHE A 327 -2.79 12.55 18.38
CA PHE A 327 -3.14 11.16 18.73
C PHE A 327 -1.97 10.37 19.32
N LEU A 328 -0.74 10.63 18.89
CA LEU A 328 0.44 9.97 19.47
C LEU A 328 1.13 10.84 20.54
N GLU A 329 0.94 12.17 20.51
CA GLU A 329 1.59 13.13 21.43
C GLU A 329 3.09 12.81 21.64
N PRO A 330 3.92 12.81 20.58
CA PRO A 330 5.26 12.23 20.60
C PRO A 330 6.17 12.85 21.67
N GLU A 331 6.12 14.17 21.88
CA GLU A 331 6.92 14.84 22.91
C GLU A 331 6.54 14.40 24.32
N LYS A 332 5.23 14.31 24.61
CA LYS A 332 4.71 13.88 25.91
C LYS A 332 4.98 12.40 26.20
N ASN A 333 5.01 11.58 25.16
CA ASN A 333 5.20 10.13 25.26
C ASN A 333 6.65 9.69 24.95
N ASN A 334 7.60 10.63 24.79
CA ASN A 334 9.00 10.35 24.45
C ASN A 334 9.16 9.46 23.21
N LEU A 335 8.31 9.66 22.18
CA LEU A 335 8.38 8.90 20.94
C LEU A 335 9.46 9.48 20.02
N ILE A 336 10.30 8.61 19.48
CA ILE A 336 11.37 9.02 18.56
C ILE A 336 10.82 8.99 17.14
N ARG A 337 10.84 10.13 16.45
CA ARG A 337 10.47 10.19 15.02
C ARG A 337 11.56 9.51 14.18
N ARG A 338 11.16 8.82 13.11
CA ARG A 338 12.10 8.31 12.11
C ARG A 338 12.96 9.48 11.60
N CYS A 339 14.27 9.38 11.70
CA CYS A 339 15.17 10.25 10.95
C CYS A 339 15.02 9.87 9.47
N VAL A 340 14.49 10.79 8.67
CA VAL A 340 14.34 10.62 7.21
C VAL A 340 15.56 11.16 6.52
#